data_AF-A0A946VDK1-F1
#
_entry.id   AF-A0A946VDK1-F1
#
_cell.length_a   1.000
_cell.length_b   1.000
_cell.length_c   1.000
_cell.angle_alpha   90.00
_cell.angle_beta   90.00
_cell.angle_gamma   90.00
#
_symmetry.space_group_name_H-M   'P 1'
#
loop_
_entity.id
_entity.type
_entity.pdbx_description
1 polymer ?
#
loop_
_entity_poly.entity_id
_entity_poly.type
_entity_poly.pdbx_seq_one_letter_code
_entity_poly.pdbx_strand_id
1 'polypeptide(L)' 'FIPEALTKLREARKLIDASGRDIRLEIDGGVKVDNIGEIAAAGADTFVAGSAIFGADDYKTTIDAMRAEIAKAVG' A
#
# COMPACT_ATOMS: atom_id res chain seq x y z
N PHE A 1 -3.92 7.88 8.09
CA PHE A 1 -2.65 7.15 8.03
C PHE A 1 -1.77 7.62 9.18
N ILE A 2 -1.02 6.70 9.79
CA ILE A 2 -0.13 6.97 10.93
C ILE A 2 1.27 6.47 10.52
N PRO A 3 2.31 7.33 10.47
CA PRO A 3 3.63 6.96 9.93
C PRO A 3 4.28 5.73 10.57
N GLU A 4 4.01 5.48 11.85
CA GLU A 4 4.50 4.33 12.60
C GLU A 4 4.06 2.99 11.99
N ALA A 5 2.97 2.98 11.20
CA ALA A 5 2.54 1.79 10.46
C ALA A 5 3.60 1.27 9.48
N LEU A 6 4.44 2.14 8.93
CA LEU A 6 5.51 1.73 7.99
C LEU A 6 6.56 0.86 8.67
N THR A 7 6.93 1.18 9.90
CA THR A 7 7.88 0.36 10.67
C THR A 7 7.29 -1.03 10.90
N LYS A 8 6.01 -1.11 11.29
CA LYS A 8 5.31 -2.38 11.49
C LYS A 8 5.17 -3.18 10.19
N LEU A 9 4.91 -2.53 9.06
CA LEU A 9 4.86 -3.19 7.75
C LEU A 9 6.20 -3.82 7.40
N ARG A 10 7.32 -3.10 7.60
CA ARG A 10 8.67 -3.64 7.32
C ARG A 10 8.99 -4.84 8.21
N GLU A 11 8.62 -4.79 9.48
CA GLU A 11 8.80 -5.91 10.41
C GLU A 11 7.95 -7.12 9.99
N ALA A 12 6.67 -6.91 9.68
CA ALA A 12 5.78 -7.97 9.24
C ALA A 12 6.24 -8.60 7.93
N ARG A 13 6.69 -7.78 6.96
CA ARG A 13 7.23 -8.26 5.68
C ARG A 13 8.45 -9.16 5.89
N LYS A 14 9.40 -8.77 6.74
CA LYS A 14 10.56 -9.61 7.09
C LYS A 14 10.14 -10.97 7.67
N LEU A 15 9.13 -11.00 8.53
CA LEU A 15 8.62 -12.24 9.12
C LEU A 15 7.93 -13.12 8.07
N ILE A 16 7.14 -12.53 7.18
CA ILE A 16 6.50 -13.23 6.06
C ILE A 16 7.56 -13.85 5.15
N ASP A 17 8.54 -13.06 4.71
CA ASP A 17 9.59 -13.51 3.80
C ASP A 17 10.42 -14.64 4.43
N ALA A 18 10.77 -14.52 5.72
CA ALA A 18 11.49 -15.55 6.46
C ALA A 18 10.68 -16.85 6.65
N SER A 19 9.35 -16.78 6.58
CA SER A 19 8.50 -17.96 6.72
C SER A 19 8.50 -18.86 5.47
N GLY A 20 8.92 -18.33 4.31
CA GLY A 20 8.86 -19.02 3.02
C GLY A 20 7.44 -19.32 2.54
N ARG A 21 6.41 -18.68 3.12
CA ARG A 21 5.01 -18.85 2.77
C ARG A 21 4.52 -17.67 1.93
N ASP A 22 3.62 -17.97 1.01
CA ASP A 22 2.89 -16.94 0.26
C ASP A 22 1.81 -16.32 1.15
N ILE A 23 2.14 -15.16 1.76
CA ILE A 23 1.25 -14.41 2.65
C ILE A 23 1.15 -12.99 2.12
N ARG A 24 -0.09 -12.57 1.83
CA ARG A 24 -0.41 -11.18 1.49
C ARG A 24 -0.34 -10.30 2.72
N LEU A 25 0.23 -9.10 2.57
CA LEU A 25 0.28 -8.08 3.62
C LEU A 25 -0.59 -6.90 3.22
N GLU A 26 -1.69 -6.72 3.96
CA GLU A 26 -2.67 -5.66 3.74
C GLU A 26 -2.44 -4.45 4.65
N ILE A 27 -2.68 -3.25 4.11
CA ILE A 27 -2.87 -2.02 4.87
C ILE A 27 -4.32 -1.52 4.70
N ASP A 28 -4.95 -1.12 5.81
CA ASP A 28 -6.23 -0.44 5.83
C ASP A 28 -6.15 0.81 6.72
N GLY A 29 -6.69 1.93 6.24
CA GLY A 29 -6.73 3.20 6.96
C GLY A 29 -5.93 4.33 6.34
N GLY A 30 -6.59 5.12 5.48
CA GLY A 30 -6.05 6.36 4.94
C GLY A 30 -5.00 6.19 3.84
N VAL A 31 -5.10 5.11 3.06
CA VAL A 31 -4.33 4.91 1.82
C VAL A 31 -4.82 5.88 0.75
N LYS A 32 -3.89 6.56 0.09
CA LYS A 32 -4.11 7.61 -0.92
C LYS A 32 -2.99 7.55 -1.96
N VAL A 33 -3.18 8.26 -3.08
CA VAL A 33 -2.17 8.34 -4.15
C VAL A 33 -0.82 8.85 -3.62
N ASP A 34 -0.82 9.81 -2.71
CA ASP A 34 0.38 10.46 -2.18
C ASP A 34 1.23 9.58 -1.24
N ASN A 35 0.67 8.49 -0.68
CA ASN A 35 1.35 7.64 0.29
C ASN A 35 1.44 6.16 -0.11
N ILE A 36 0.68 5.70 -1.11
CA ILE A 36 0.60 4.29 -1.46
C ILE A 36 1.96 3.71 -1.91
N GLY A 37 2.80 4.52 -2.56
CA GLY A 37 4.16 4.13 -2.93
C GLY A 37 5.04 3.84 -1.71
N GLU A 38 5.01 4.70 -0.68
CA GLU A 38 5.77 4.48 0.56
C GLU A 38 5.28 3.23 1.31
N ILE A 39 3.97 3.00 1.31
CA ILE A 39 3.37 1.81 1.93
C ILE A 39 3.79 0.54 1.16
N ALA A 40 3.79 0.58 -0.18
CA ALA A 40 4.28 -0.52 -1.01
C ALA A 40 5.77 -0.82 -0.74
N ALA A 41 6.61 0.21 -0.69
CA ALA A 41 8.03 0.08 -0.37
C ALA A 41 8.28 -0.44 1.06
N ALA A 42 7.37 -0.17 2.00
CA ALA A 42 7.42 -0.74 3.34
C ALA A 42 7.02 -2.24 3.38
N GLY A 43 6.52 -2.78 2.27
CA GLY A 43 6.25 -4.19 2.09
C GLY A 43 4.78 -4.56 1.99
N ALA A 44 3.83 -3.62 1.96
CA ALA A 44 2.43 -3.97 1.68
C ALA A 44 2.25 -4.37 0.20
N ASP A 45 1.42 -5.37 -0.06
CA ASP A 45 1.03 -5.80 -1.42
C ASP A 45 -0.48 -5.69 -1.69
N THR A 46 -1.25 -5.49 -0.63
CA THR A 46 -2.71 -5.36 -0.66
C THR A 46 -3.10 -4.05 0.02
N PHE A 47 -4.00 -3.28 -0.59
CA PHE A 47 -4.30 -1.92 -0.17
C PHE A 47 -5.82 -1.69 -0.11
N VAL A 48 -6.32 -1.26 1.05
CA VAL A 48 -7.72 -0.83 1.21
C VAL A 48 -7.78 0.70 1.13
N ALA A 49 -8.48 1.20 0.10
CA ALA A 49 -8.66 2.62 -0.16
C ALA A 49 -10.14 2.97 -0.32
N GLY A 50 -10.75 3.49 0.74
CA GLY A 50 -12.17 3.91 0.76
C GLY A 50 -12.38 5.30 0.16
N SER A 51 -12.27 6.33 1.00
CA SER A 51 -12.55 7.73 0.61
C SER A 51 -11.67 8.25 -0.53
N ALA A 52 -10.46 7.72 -0.69
CA ALA A 52 -9.59 8.07 -1.81
C ALA A 52 -10.17 7.64 -3.17
N ILE A 53 -10.89 6.52 -3.23
CA ILE A 53 -11.55 6.04 -4.45
C ILE A 53 -12.97 6.58 -4.55
N PHE A 54 -13.81 6.32 -3.54
CA PHE A 54 -15.23 6.66 -3.60
C PHE A 54 -15.51 8.17 -3.49
N GLY A 55 -14.54 8.96 -3.02
CA GLY A 55 -14.60 10.42 -3.03
C GLY A 55 -13.99 11.07 -4.27
N ALA A 56 -13.47 10.29 -5.22
CA ALA A 56 -12.91 10.81 -6.46
C ALA A 56 -13.98 10.96 -7.55
N ASP A 57 -13.80 11.96 -8.41
CA ASP A 57 -14.69 12.18 -9.57
C ASP A 57 -14.55 11.08 -10.62
N ASP A 58 -13.35 10.50 -10.77
CA ASP A 58 -13.05 9.41 -11.69
C ASP A 58 -12.21 8.32 -11.00
N TYR A 59 -12.83 7.16 -10.80
CA TYR A 59 -12.20 6.01 -10.15
C TYR A 59 -11.04 5.45 -10.96
N LYS A 60 -11.16 5.44 -12.29
CA LYS A 60 -10.13 4.89 -13.17
C LYS A 60 -8.86 5.72 -13.04
N THR A 61 -9.00 7.04 -13.16
CA THR A 61 -7.86 7.97 -13.05
C THR A 61 -7.15 7.83 -11.70
N THR A 62 -7.90 7.76 -10.59
CA THR A 62 -7.29 7.58 -9.27
C THR A 62 -6.60 6.22 -9.10
N ILE A 63 -7.23 5.13 -9.56
CA ILE A 63 -6.64 3.78 -9.50
C ILE A 63 -5.37 3.70 -10.35
N ASP A 64 -5.37 4.29 -11.55
CA ASP A 64 -4.21 4.32 -12.43
C ASP A 64 -3.05 5.09 -11.76
N ALA A 65 -3.34 6.22 -11.12
CA ALA A 65 -2.35 6.98 -10.36
C ALA A 65 -1.78 6.16 -9.19
N MET A 66 -2.63 5.48 -8.42
CA MET A 66 -2.18 4.58 -7.35
C MET A 66 -1.25 3.47 -7.88
N ARG A 67 -1.59 2.84 -9.01
CA ARG A 67 -0.75 1.82 -9.65
C ARG A 67 0.59 2.38 -10.11
N ALA A 68 0.60 3.60 -10.65
CA ALA A 68 1.83 4.27 -11.07
C ALA A 68 2.76 4.54 -9.88
N GLU A 69 2.23 5.01 -8.75
CA GLU A 69 3.03 5.24 -7.54
C GLU A 69 3.57 3.94 -6.92
N ILE A 70 2.78 2.86 -6.93
CA ILE A 70 3.28 1.53 -6.54
C ILE A 70 4.44 1.12 -7.46
N ALA A 71 4.25 1.19 -8.78
CA ALA A 71 5.26 0.76 -9.75
C ALA A 71 6.58 1.54 -9.62
N LYS A 72 6.53 2.85 -9.31
CA LYS A 72 7.72 3.66 -9.03
C LYS A 72 8.46 3.23 -7.76
N ALA A 73 7.74 2.69 -6.78
CA ALA A 73 8.29 2.38 -5.46
C ALA A 73 8.87 0.95 -5.36
N VAL A 74 8.35 0.01 -6.16
CA VAL A 74 8.76 -1.42 -6.11
C VAL A 74 9.44 -1.93 -7.38
N GLY A 75 9.46 -1.14 -8.45
CA GLY A 75 10.19 -1.44 -9.69
C GLY A 75 11.66 -1.06 -9.60
#